data_AF-A0A538JF74-F1
#
_entry.id   AF-A0A538JF74-F1
#
_cell.length_a   1.000
_cell.length_b   1.000
_cell.length_c   1.000
_cell.angle_alpha   90.00
_cell.angle_beta   90.00
_cell.angle_gamma   90.00
#
_symmetry.space_group_name_H-M   'P 1'
#
loop_
_entity.id
_entity.type
_entity.pdbx_description
1 polymer ?
#
loop_
_entity_poly.entity_id
_entity_poly.type
_entity_poly.pdbx_seq_one_letter_code
_entity_poly.pdbx_strand_id
1 'polypeptide(L)'
;MEEVPRWLSLARGLSEVAPSWVACKSVGGAATEAGDLSSTAPVQDWDALTEEFRRWAGVKRLGPVVVCGHEPHVRHLVALDGPLRFFALSVRARRVVRGATLFVPETLHPVVELDAWGFRRTRPGAEGVILLLDAVARDDVEPDWPTLRGRDVGGLVARDRDGVRETARLLLGPADRAMVQLAEAVEGGRWDRRALTNMQRWCVARSLQEPAVLATWVRQRLTRPCAVLEGMAAGRRVPGDRRVWLGDVALDHEVDAAGAVRQQAMPQKS
;
A
#
# COMPACT_ATOMS: atom_id res chain seq x y z
N MET A 1 2.83 -29.90 -1.16
CA MET A 1 2.00 -28.93 -1.90
C MET A 1 2.13 -27.63 -1.15
N GLU A 2 2.86 -26.67 -1.71
CA GLU A 2 2.95 -25.31 -1.15
C GLU A 2 1.55 -24.70 -1.22
N GLU A 3 1.04 -24.19 -0.09
CA GLU A 3 -0.28 -23.59 -0.03
C GLU A 3 -0.28 -22.33 -0.90
N VAL A 4 -1.14 -22.29 -1.92
CA VAL A 4 -1.23 -21.11 -2.80
C VAL A 4 -1.56 -19.89 -1.94
N PRO A 5 -0.73 -18.82 -1.98
CA PRO A 5 -0.94 -17.66 -1.14
C PRO A 5 -2.38 -17.13 -1.26
N ARG A 6 -3.05 -16.89 -0.12
CA ARG A 6 -4.47 -16.46 -0.11
C ARG A 6 -4.75 -15.22 -0.98
N TRP A 7 -3.74 -14.37 -1.12
CA TRP A 7 -3.75 -13.15 -1.93
C TRP A 7 -3.61 -13.38 -3.43
N LEU A 8 -3.09 -14.52 -3.88
CA LEU A 8 -2.72 -14.69 -5.27
C LEU A 8 -3.94 -14.59 -6.21
N SER A 9 -5.06 -15.23 -5.84
CA SER A 9 -6.30 -15.15 -6.63
C SER A 9 -6.83 -13.72 -6.70
N LEU A 10 -6.66 -12.93 -5.63
CA LEU A 10 -7.05 -11.53 -5.61
C LEU A 10 -6.12 -10.70 -6.50
N ALA A 11 -4.80 -10.85 -6.37
CA ALA A 11 -3.84 -10.08 -7.17
C ALA A 11 -4.02 -10.28 -8.69
N ARG A 12 -4.35 -11.51 -9.11
CA ARG A 12 -4.74 -11.82 -10.49
C ARG A 12 -6.00 -11.07 -10.89
N GLY A 13 -7.08 -11.21 -10.12
CA GLY A 13 -8.34 -10.52 -10.39
C GLY A 13 -8.19 -9.01 -10.45
N LEU A 14 -7.43 -8.40 -9.52
CA LEU A 14 -7.15 -6.96 -9.52
C LEU A 14 -6.40 -6.53 -10.79
N SER A 15 -5.43 -7.33 -11.25
CA SER A 15 -4.69 -7.07 -12.50
C SER A 15 -5.57 -7.22 -13.74
N GLU A 16 -6.57 -8.09 -13.71
CA GLU A 16 -7.52 -8.28 -14.80
C GLU A 16 -8.53 -7.13 -14.89
N VAL A 17 -9.14 -6.74 -13.75
CA VAL A 17 -10.18 -5.69 -13.75
C VAL A 17 -9.60 -4.29 -13.90
N ALA A 18 -8.35 -4.07 -13.50
CA ALA A 18 -7.67 -2.78 -13.58
C ALA A 18 -6.23 -2.94 -14.07
N PRO A 19 -5.97 -2.81 -15.39
CA PRO A 19 -4.63 -2.93 -15.95
C PRO A 19 -3.58 -1.97 -15.40
N SER A 20 -4.02 -0.84 -14.85
CA SER A 20 -3.24 0.19 -14.15
C SER A 20 -2.86 -0.16 -12.71
N TRP A 21 -3.48 -1.20 -12.13
CA TRP A 21 -3.21 -1.63 -10.77
C TRP A 21 -1.85 -2.33 -10.70
N VAL A 22 -1.09 -2.02 -9.65
CA VAL A 22 0.24 -2.56 -9.41
C VAL A 22 0.40 -2.90 -7.93
N ALA A 23 0.80 -4.13 -7.63
CA ALA A 23 1.28 -4.50 -6.30
C ALA A 23 2.64 -3.82 -6.02
N CYS A 24 2.71 -3.02 -4.95
CA CYS A 24 3.95 -2.36 -4.51
C CYS A 24 4.71 -3.16 -3.45
N LYS A 25 4.21 -4.35 -3.09
CA LYS A 25 4.83 -5.31 -2.16
C LYS A 25 4.63 -6.71 -2.70
N SER A 26 5.58 -7.59 -2.42
CA SER A 26 5.56 -8.98 -2.86
C SER A 26 4.36 -9.72 -2.30
N VAL A 27 3.58 -10.34 -3.21
CA VAL A 27 2.48 -11.25 -2.88
C VAL A 27 3.08 -12.57 -2.39
N GLY A 28 2.75 -12.97 -1.16
CA GLY A 28 3.33 -14.15 -0.50
C GLY A 28 4.53 -13.83 0.41
N GLY A 29 4.94 -12.57 0.54
CA GLY A 29 5.93 -12.17 1.55
C GLY A 29 5.31 -11.98 2.94
N ALA A 30 6.15 -11.88 3.98
CA ALA A 30 5.74 -11.78 5.39
C ALA A 30 4.66 -10.71 5.67
N ALA A 31 4.69 -9.57 4.96
CA ALA A 31 3.67 -8.53 5.11
C ALA A 31 2.28 -9.00 4.61
N THR A 32 2.24 -9.73 3.50
CA THR A 32 0.99 -10.28 2.96
C THR A 32 0.50 -11.48 3.78
N GLU A 33 1.41 -12.26 4.37
CA GLU A 33 1.06 -13.28 5.37
C GLU A 33 0.42 -12.67 6.63
N ALA A 34 0.84 -11.46 7.00
CA ALA A 34 0.23 -10.66 8.06
C ALA A 34 -1.07 -9.95 7.63
N GLY A 35 -1.57 -10.20 6.42
CA GLY A 35 -2.83 -9.67 5.92
C GLY A 35 -2.75 -8.26 5.32
N ASP A 36 -1.60 -7.80 4.85
CA ASP A 36 -1.43 -6.47 4.22
C ASP A 36 -0.98 -6.58 2.77
N LEU A 37 -1.81 -6.12 1.82
CA LEU A 37 -1.42 -5.91 0.43
C LEU A 37 -1.41 -4.42 0.12
N SER A 38 -0.24 -3.85 -0.14
CA SER A 38 -0.09 -2.46 -0.57
C SER A 38 0.04 -2.38 -2.07
N SER A 39 -0.76 -1.52 -2.70
CA SER A 39 -0.78 -1.34 -4.15
C SER A 39 -0.98 0.12 -4.54
N THR A 40 -0.87 0.39 -5.83
CA THR A 40 -1.19 1.68 -6.43
C THR A 40 -2.15 1.47 -7.60
N ALA A 41 -3.09 2.40 -7.77
CA ALA A 41 -3.99 2.49 -8.93
C ALA A 41 -4.63 3.88 -8.95
N PRO A 42 -4.94 4.42 -10.14
CA PRO A 42 -5.56 5.74 -10.23
C PRO A 42 -7.02 5.67 -9.76
N VAL A 43 -7.58 6.81 -9.35
CA VAL A 43 -8.85 6.87 -8.62
C VAL A 43 -10.01 6.28 -9.42
N GLN A 44 -10.00 6.42 -10.75
CA GLN A 44 -11.05 5.88 -11.63
C GLN A 44 -11.18 4.34 -11.55
N ASP A 45 -10.15 3.63 -11.12
CA ASP A 45 -10.17 2.17 -11.03
C ASP A 45 -10.61 1.66 -9.66
N TRP A 46 -10.76 2.56 -8.67
CA TRP A 46 -11.00 2.17 -7.28
C TRP A 46 -12.31 1.40 -7.09
N ASP A 47 -13.36 1.73 -7.83
CA ASP A 47 -14.65 1.05 -7.71
C ASP A 47 -14.58 -0.37 -8.26
N ALA A 48 -13.93 -0.58 -9.42
CA ALA A 48 -13.69 -1.91 -9.98
C ALA A 48 -12.84 -2.78 -9.03
N LEU A 49 -11.78 -2.20 -8.44
CA LEU A 49 -10.94 -2.87 -7.45
C LEU A 49 -11.71 -3.22 -6.17
N THR A 50 -12.66 -2.36 -5.77
CA THR A 50 -13.51 -2.57 -4.58
C THR A 50 -14.46 -3.75 -4.81
N GLU A 51 -15.12 -3.81 -5.97
CA GLU A 51 -15.98 -4.93 -6.35
C GLU A 51 -15.21 -6.25 -6.42
N GLU A 52 -14.01 -6.24 -7.00
CA GLU A 52 -13.15 -7.43 -7.06
C GLU A 52 -12.72 -7.91 -5.66
N PHE A 53 -12.38 -6.98 -4.76
CA PHE A 53 -12.09 -7.31 -3.37
C PHE A 53 -13.31 -7.90 -2.64
N ARG A 54 -14.51 -7.31 -2.82
CA ARG A 54 -15.77 -7.83 -2.27
C ARG A 54 -16.05 -9.25 -2.78
N ARG A 55 -15.89 -9.48 -4.08
CA ARG A 55 -16.06 -10.80 -4.71
C ARG A 55 -15.08 -11.82 -4.12
N TRP A 56 -13.80 -11.48 -4.06
CA TRP A 56 -12.77 -12.34 -3.47
C TRP A 56 -13.07 -12.67 -2.00
N ALA A 57 -13.44 -11.66 -1.19
CA ALA A 57 -13.79 -11.85 0.22
C ALA A 57 -14.98 -12.82 0.38
N GLY A 58 -16.01 -12.69 -0.48
CA GLY A 58 -17.14 -13.61 -0.52
C GLY A 58 -16.73 -15.06 -0.87
N VAL A 59 -15.90 -15.25 -1.91
CA VAL A 59 -15.37 -16.58 -2.27
C VAL A 59 -14.55 -17.20 -1.15
N LYS A 60 -13.79 -16.38 -0.41
CA LYS A 60 -13.00 -16.81 0.75
C LYS A 60 -13.82 -16.92 2.05
N ARG A 61 -15.13 -16.64 2.01
CA ARG A 61 -16.04 -16.65 3.17
C ARG A 61 -15.54 -15.78 4.32
N LEU A 62 -14.94 -14.63 3.99
CA LEU A 62 -14.54 -13.63 4.97
C LEU A 62 -15.77 -12.87 5.50
N GLY A 63 -15.57 -12.13 6.59
CA GLY A 63 -16.59 -11.25 7.15
C GLY A 63 -16.89 -10.04 6.25
N PRO A 64 -17.70 -9.09 6.76
CA PRO A 64 -18.03 -7.86 6.05
C PRO A 64 -16.79 -7.13 5.52
N VAL A 65 -16.97 -6.47 4.38
CA VAL A 65 -15.95 -5.61 3.78
C VAL A 65 -16.20 -4.18 4.22
N VAL A 66 -15.17 -3.54 4.75
CA VAL A 66 -15.17 -2.14 5.15
C VAL A 66 -14.36 -1.34 4.12
N VAL A 67 -14.92 -0.24 3.65
CA VAL A 67 -14.23 0.72 2.77
C VAL A 67 -13.86 1.97 3.57
N CYS A 68 -12.56 2.26 3.65
CA CYS A 68 -12.03 3.42 4.36
C CYS A 68 -11.28 4.37 3.41
N GLY A 69 -11.70 5.63 3.39
CA GLY A 69 -11.06 6.73 2.64
C GLY A 69 -10.47 7.83 3.51
N HIS A 70 -10.32 7.60 4.82
CA HIS A 70 -9.84 8.60 5.78
C HIS A 70 -8.35 8.94 5.64
N GLU A 71 -7.53 8.09 5.00
CA GLU A 71 -6.17 8.45 4.62
C GLU A 71 -6.19 9.12 3.23
N PRO A 72 -5.69 10.37 3.09
CA PRO A 72 -5.73 11.10 1.82
C PRO A 72 -5.07 10.32 0.70
N HIS A 73 -5.78 10.22 -0.43
CA HIS A 73 -5.33 9.51 -1.63
C HIS A 73 -5.11 8.01 -1.45
N VAL A 74 -5.66 7.42 -0.40
CA VAL A 74 -5.63 5.97 -0.16
C VAL A 74 -7.04 5.46 0.08
N ARG A 75 -7.38 4.35 -0.57
CA ARG A 75 -8.55 3.54 -0.25
C ARG A 75 -8.09 2.26 0.42
N HIS A 76 -8.50 2.06 1.66
CA HIS A 76 -8.32 0.79 2.37
C HIS A 76 -9.59 -0.06 2.23
N LEU A 77 -9.41 -1.31 1.82
CA LEU A 77 -10.45 -2.32 1.74
C LEU A 77 -10.12 -3.40 2.75
N VAL A 78 -10.99 -3.58 3.74
CA VAL A 78 -10.74 -4.46 4.88
C VAL A 78 -11.78 -5.57 4.94
N ALA A 79 -11.34 -6.83 4.96
CA ALA A 79 -12.21 -7.99 5.15
C ALA A 79 -11.80 -8.76 6.41
N LEU A 80 -12.75 -9.01 7.31
CA LEU A 80 -12.47 -9.70 8.57
C LEU A 80 -12.20 -11.21 8.37
N ASP A 81 -11.20 -11.74 9.06
CA ASP A 81 -10.91 -13.18 9.17
C ASP A 81 -11.04 -13.61 10.64
N GLY A 82 -12.18 -14.21 10.98
CA GLY A 82 -12.49 -14.60 12.35
C GLY A 82 -12.76 -13.40 13.29
N PRO A 83 -12.46 -13.52 14.60
CA PRO A 83 -12.81 -12.49 15.59
C PRO A 83 -11.79 -11.35 15.67
N LEU A 84 -10.50 -11.61 15.43
CA LEU A 84 -9.42 -10.70 15.81
C LEU A 84 -8.53 -10.26 14.65
N ARG A 85 -8.65 -10.83 13.45
CA ARG A 85 -7.76 -10.56 12.32
C ARG A 85 -8.54 -10.03 11.14
N PHE A 86 -7.85 -9.31 10.26
CA PHE A 86 -8.42 -8.91 8.99
C PHE A 86 -7.36 -8.84 7.89
N PHE A 87 -7.83 -8.95 6.65
CA PHE A 87 -7.07 -8.69 5.44
C PHE A 87 -7.31 -7.25 5.00
N ALA A 88 -6.26 -6.53 4.65
CA ALA A 88 -6.31 -5.15 4.20
C ALA A 88 -5.61 -4.99 2.85
N LEU A 89 -6.36 -4.53 1.86
CA LEU A 89 -5.83 -4.02 0.60
C LEU A 89 -5.78 -2.49 0.69
N SER A 90 -4.60 -1.91 0.55
CA SER A 90 -4.40 -0.46 0.55
C SER A 90 -4.03 0.03 -0.85
N VAL A 91 -4.97 0.69 -1.52
CA VAL A 91 -4.79 1.20 -2.89
C VAL A 91 -4.49 2.69 -2.82
N ARG A 92 -3.30 3.09 -3.30
CA ARG A 92 -2.88 4.49 -3.32
C ARG A 92 -3.07 5.09 -4.70
N ALA A 93 -3.66 6.28 -4.78
CA ALA A 93 -3.66 7.11 -5.98
C ALA A 93 -2.40 7.99 -6.08
N ARG A 94 -1.72 8.21 -4.95
CA ARG A 94 -0.41 8.85 -4.92
C ARG A 94 0.34 8.49 -3.64
N ARG A 95 1.65 8.57 -3.65
CA ARG A 95 2.49 8.48 -2.45
C ARG A 95 3.04 9.85 -2.08
N VAL A 96 2.77 10.28 -0.85
CA VAL A 96 3.27 11.54 -0.29
C VAL A 96 4.29 11.26 0.81
N VAL A 97 5.43 11.92 0.76
CA VAL A 97 6.46 11.89 1.81
C VAL A 97 6.88 13.33 2.11
N ARG A 98 6.79 13.72 3.38
CA ARG A 98 7.10 15.09 3.85
C ARG A 98 6.40 16.18 3.02
N GLY A 99 5.12 15.95 2.67
CA GLY A 99 4.30 16.88 1.89
C GLY A 99 4.58 16.94 0.38
N ALA A 100 5.57 16.20 -0.13
CA ALA A 100 5.82 16.10 -1.57
C ALA A 100 5.26 14.80 -2.17
N THR A 101 4.73 14.89 -3.38
CA THR A 101 4.34 13.70 -4.14
C THR A 101 5.58 13.03 -4.70
N LEU A 102 5.82 11.79 -4.28
CA LEU A 102 6.89 10.95 -4.82
C LEU A 102 6.47 10.24 -6.09
N PHE A 103 5.26 9.67 -6.11
CA PHE A 103 4.73 9.04 -7.30
C PHE A 103 3.20 9.05 -7.35
N VAL A 104 2.71 8.93 -8.58
CA VAL A 104 1.37 8.48 -8.95
C VAL A 104 1.51 7.12 -9.65
N PRO A 105 0.44 6.31 -9.79
CA PRO A 105 0.50 4.98 -10.41
C PRO A 105 1.28 4.96 -11.74
N GLU A 106 1.05 5.95 -12.59
CA GLU A 106 1.66 6.05 -13.93
C GLU A 106 3.18 6.23 -13.87
N THR A 107 3.69 6.85 -12.81
CA THR A 107 5.14 7.02 -12.59
C THR A 107 5.85 5.67 -12.43
N LEU A 108 5.15 4.64 -11.95
CA LEU A 108 5.74 3.32 -11.72
C LEU A 108 5.76 2.44 -12.97
N HIS A 109 5.01 2.77 -14.04
CA HIS A 109 4.92 1.92 -15.23
C HIS A 109 6.27 1.39 -15.77
N PRO A 110 7.37 2.18 -15.82
CA PRO A 110 8.66 1.68 -16.32
C PRO A 110 9.29 0.59 -15.45
N VAL A 111 8.92 0.51 -14.16
CA VAL A 111 9.48 -0.44 -13.19
C VAL A 111 8.46 -1.49 -12.74
N VAL A 112 7.41 -1.67 -13.55
CA VAL A 112 6.37 -2.70 -13.38
C VAL A 112 6.69 -3.89 -14.27
N GLU A 113 6.48 -5.08 -13.73
CA GLU A 113 6.55 -6.34 -14.47
C GLU A 113 5.26 -7.15 -14.29
N LEU A 114 4.97 -8.00 -15.27
CA LEU A 114 3.99 -9.07 -15.11
C LEU A 114 4.73 -10.25 -14.48
N ASP A 115 4.37 -10.60 -13.26
CA ASP A 115 4.97 -11.72 -12.53
C ASP A 115 4.67 -13.06 -13.21
N ALA A 116 5.47 -14.09 -12.88
CA ALA A 116 5.27 -15.47 -13.35
C ALA A 116 3.88 -16.02 -12.99
N TRP A 117 3.27 -15.52 -11.92
CA TRP A 117 1.92 -15.88 -11.54
C TRP A 117 0.83 -15.03 -12.20
N GLY A 118 1.16 -14.14 -13.15
CA GLY A 118 0.17 -13.44 -13.97
C GLY A 118 -0.51 -12.24 -13.31
N PHE A 119 0.18 -11.53 -12.43
CA PHE A 119 -0.29 -10.26 -11.88
C PHE A 119 0.79 -9.17 -11.99
N ARG A 120 0.38 -7.90 -11.99
CA ARG A 120 1.32 -6.77 -12.10
C ARG A 120 1.92 -6.42 -10.74
N ARG A 121 3.24 -6.31 -10.69
CA ARG A 121 4.00 -5.91 -9.50
C ARG A 121 5.14 -4.98 -9.86
N THR A 122 5.63 -4.24 -8.88
CA THR A 122 6.92 -3.57 -9.04
C THR A 122 8.04 -4.59 -9.04
N ARG A 123 9.05 -4.36 -9.89
CA ARG A 123 10.31 -5.11 -9.89
C ARG A 123 10.95 -5.10 -8.49
N PRO A 124 11.78 -6.09 -8.12
CA PRO A 124 12.35 -6.18 -6.77
C PRO A 124 13.06 -4.92 -6.29
N GLY A 125 13.85 -4.26 -7.16
CA GLY A 125 14.60 -3.06 -6.78
C GLY A 125 13.67 -1.86 -6.51
N ALA A 126 12.62 -1.74 -7.31
CA ALA A 126 11.57 -0.73 -7.13
C ALA A 126 10.78 -0.95 -5.84
N GLU A 127 10.42 -2.20 -5.54
CA GLU A 127 9.80 -2.58 -4.26
C GLU A 127 10.68 -2.18 -3.07
N GLY A 128 11.98 -2.49 -3.14
CA GLY A 128 12.96 -2.11 -2.10
C GLY A 128 12.98 -0.59 -1.85
N VAL A 129 13.01 0.22 -2.91
CA VAL A 129 12.96 1.69 -2.79
C VAL A 129 11.64 2.16 -2.17
N ILE A 130 10.49 1.64 -2.62
CA ILE A 130 9.17 2.03 -2.08
C ILE A 130 9.07 1.67 -0.58
N LEU A 131 9.52 0.49 -0.19
CA LEU A 131 9.53 0.05 1.20
C LEU A 131 10.46 0.89 2.08
N LEU A 132 11.59 1.32 1.54
CA LEU A 132 12.53 2.19 2.24
C LEU A 132 11.95 3.59 2.43
N LEU A 133 11.26 4.13 1.43
CA LEU A 133 10.51 5.39 1.54
C LEU A 133 9.39 5.28 2.60
N ASP A 134 8.71 4.14 2.68
CA ASP A 134 7.72 3.88 3.74
C ASP A 134 8.31 3.89 5.14
N ALA A 135 9.52 3.37 5.32
CA ALA A 135 10.23 3.41 6.60
C ALA A 135 10.62 4.84 6.96
N VAL A 136 11.15 5.60 6.00
CA VAL A 136 11.65 6.97 6.21
C VAL A 136 10.52 7.99 6.43
N ALA A 137 9.33 7.75 5.90
CA ALA A 137 8.18 8.65 6.06
C ALA A 137 7.69 8.77 7.53
N ARG A 138 8.13 7.89 8.43
CA ARG A 138 7.68 7.79 9.83
C ARG A 138 8.40 8.71 10.82
N ASP A 139 9.15 9.69 10.32
CA ASP A 139 9.82 10.76 11.07
C ASP A 139 11.10 10.42 11.83
N ASP A 140 11.47 9.14 11.93
CA ASP A 140 12.68 8.75 12.65
C ASP A 140 13.97 9.00 11.84
N VAL A 141 14.97 9.56 12.51
CA VAL A 141 16.35 9.67 12.00
C VAL A 141 17.04 8.30 12.04
N GLU A 142 16.53 7.39 12.88
CA GLU A 142 17.06 6.05 13.07
C GLU A 142 16.32 5.01 12.24
N PRO A 143 17.02 3.98 11.75
CA PRO A 143 16.39 2.89 11.01
C PRO A 143 15.57 1.99 11.93
N ASP A 144 14.32 1.74 11.57
CA ASP A 144 13.55 0.59 12.08
C ASP A 144 14.08 -0.70 11.44
N TRP A 145 15.22 -1.19 11.93
CA TRP A 145 15.86 -2.41 11.45
C TRP A 145 14.95 -3.64 11.49
N PRO A 146 14.17 -3.89 12.57
CA PRO A 146 13.19 -4.99 12.57
C PRO A 146 12.23 -4.92 11.38
N THR A 147 11.65 -3.76 11.08
CA THR A 147 10.76 -3.60 9.92
C THR A 147 11.49 -3.78 8.60
N LEU A 148 12.67 -3.18 8.42
CA LEU A 148 13.44 -3.29 7.18
C LEU A 148 13.85 -4.74 6.89
N ARG A 149 14.29 -5.48 7.92
CA ARG A 149 14.66 -6.90 7.81
C ARG A 149 13.46 -7.79 7.59
N GLY A 150 12.36 -7.56 8.32
CA GLY A 150 11.12 -8.31 8.17
C GLY A 150 10.47 -8.17 6.79
N ARG A 151 10.88 -7.17 6.01
CA ARG A 151 10.45 -6.95 4.62
C ARG A 151 11.53 -7.25 3.57
N ASP A 152 12.67 -7.82 3.99
CA ASP A 152 13.81 -8.15 3.13
C ASP A 152 14.26 -6.98 2.22
N VAL A 153 14.25 -5.74 2.72
CA VAL A 153 14.59 -4.56 1.90
C VAL A 153 16.01 -4.67 1.34
N GLY A 154 16.97 -5.16 2.13
CA GLY A 154 18.34 -5.38 1.67
C GLY A 154 18.44 -6.43 0.57
N GLY A 155 17.71 -7.55 0.68
CA GLY A 155 17.67 -8.58 -0.36
C GLY A 155 17.01 -8.10 -1.65
N LEU A 156 15.95 -7.30 -1.56
CA LEU A 156 15.29 -6.68 -2.72
C LEU A 156 16.24 -5.74 -3.47
N VAL A 157 17.01 -4.91 -2.74
CA VAL A 157 18.03 -4.02 -3.32
C VAL A 157 19.15 -4.82 -3.99
N ALA A 158 19.64 -5.88 -3.33
CA ALA A 158 20.71 -6.73 -3.86
C ALA A 158 20.30 -7.46 -5.15
N ARG A 159 19.04 -7.92 -5.25
CA ARG A 159 18.53 -8.68 -6.41
C ARG A 159 18.37 -7.85 -7.67
N ASP A 160 18.15 -6.54 -7.57
CA ASP A 160 17.83 -5.69 -8.72
C ASP A 160 18.32 -4.24 -8.53
N ARG A 161 19.65 -4.07 -8.58
CA ARG A 161 20.30 -2.76 -8.45
C ARG A 161 19.91 -1.78 -9.56
N ASP A 162 19.59 -2.27 -10.75
CA ASP A 162 19.15 -1.42 -11.85
C ASP A 162 17.74 -0.90 -11.60
N GLY A 163 16.83 -1.74 -11.11
CA GLY A 163 15.51 -1.31 -10.65
C GLY A 163 15.57 -0.27 -9.53
N VAL A 164 16.55 -0.35 -8.62
CA VAL A 164 16.79 0.68 -7.59
C VAL A 164 17.16 2.02 -8.23
N ARG A 165 18.14 2.02 -9.15
CA ARG A 165 18.59 3.25 -9.84
C ARG A 165 17.49 3.87 -10.68
N GLU A 166 16.78 3.05 -11.44
CA GLU A 166 15.67 3.48 -12.29
C GLU A 166 14.55 4.09 -11.45
N THR A 167 14.14 3.42 -10.38
CA THR A 167 13.11 3.92 -9.46
C THR A 167 13.55 5.20 -8.77
N ALA A 168 14.79 5.26 -8.26
CA ALA A 168 15.32 6.47 -7.63
C ALA A 168 15.29 7.67 -8.59
N ARG A 169 15.67 7.48 -9.85
CA ARG A 169 15.61 8.52 -10.89
C ARG A 169 14.19 8.98 -11.15
N LEU A 170 13.25 8.04 -11.29
CA LEU A 170 11.84 8.33 -11.54
C LEU A 170 11.19 9.11 -10.39
N LEU A 171 11.46 8.72 -9.15
CA LEU A 171 10.75 9.25 -7.98
C LEU A 171 11.37 10.52 -7.40
N LEU A 172 12.70 10.63 -7.46
CA LEU A 172 13.46 11.64 -6.69
C LEU A 172 14.27 12.58 -7.59
N GLY A 173 14.33 12.33 -8.90
CA GLY A 173 15.00 13.20 -9.87
C GLY A 173 16.41 13.60 -9.41
N PRO A 174 16.68 14.89 -9.12
CA PRO A 174 17.99 15.35 -8.63
C PRO A 174 18.51 14.68 -7.34
N ALA A 175 17.63 14.09 -6.53
CA ALA A 175 18.01 13.37 -5.31
C ALA A 175 18.16 11.85 -5.49
N ASP A 176 18.14 11.35 -6.73
CA ASP A 176 18.28 9.92 -7.05
C ASP A 176 19.52 9.28 -6.43
N ARG A 177 20.69 9.95 -6.54
CA ARG A 177 21.96 9.46 -5.98
C ARG A 177 21.90 9.26 -4.48
N ALA A 178 21.19 10.13 -3.76
CA ALA A 178 21.02 10.01 -2.32
C ALA A 178 20.16 8.78 -1.98
N MET A 179 19.13 8.49 -2.77
CA MET A 179 18.33 7.28 -2.60
C MET A 179 19.11 6.01 -2.90
N VAL A 180 19.89 5.99 -3.99
CA VAL A 180 20.75 4.86 -4.34
C VAL A 180 21.75 4.58 -3.22
N GLN A 181 22.44 5.63 -2.72
CA GLN A 181 23.38 5.50 -1.60
C GLN A 181 22.71 4.96 -0.33
N LEU A 182 21.52 5.44 0.01
CA LEU A 182 20.78 4.95 1.17
C LEU A 182 20.38 3.48 0.99
N ALA A 183 19.93 3.09 -0.21
CA ALA A 183 19.57 1.70 -0.51
C ALA A 183 20.79 0.76 -0.41
N GLU A 184 21.93 1.15 -1.00
CA GLU A 184 23.20 0.40 -0.91
C GLU A 184 23.71 0.30 0.54
N ALA A 185 23.51 1.35 1.35
CA ALA A 185 23.83 1.31 2.78
C ALA A 185 22.97 0.27 3.50
N VAL A 186 21.64 0.26 3.25
CA VAL A 186 20.71 -0.70 3.85
C VAL A 186 21.01 -2.14 3.43
N GLU A 187 21.35 -2.37 2.15
CA GLU A 187 21.86 -3.66 1.65
C GLU A 187 23.07 -4.12 2.48
N GLY A 188 24.02 -3.21 2.74
CA GLY A 188 25.19 -3.46 3.58
C GLY A 188 24.95 -3.46 5.08
N GLY A 189 23.70 -3.43 5.55
CA GLY A 189 23.36 -3.42 6.99
C GLY A 189 23.73 -2.12 7.72
N ARG A 190 23.90 -1.01 6.99
CA ARG A 190 24.26 0.32 7.50
C ARG A 190 23.16 1.34 7.22
N TRP A 191 23.22 2.47 7.91
CA TRP A 191 22.29 3.58 7.70
C TRP A 191 23.04 4.86 7.33
N ASP A 192 22.88 5.31 6.09
CA ASP A 192 23.50 6.55 5.64
C ASP A 192 22.61 7.76 5.97
N ARG A 193 22.86 8.36 7.14
CA ARG A 193 22.15 9.56 7.61
C ARG A 193 22.31 10.76 6.68
N ARG A 194 23.43 10.88 5.95
CA ARG A 194 23.68 12.00 5.04
C ARG A 194 22.84 11.85 3.79
N ALA A 195 22.82 10.66 3.20
CA ALA A 195 21.97 10.30 2.07
C ALA A 195 20.49 10.51 2.41
N LEU A 196 20.05 10.02 3.57
CA LEU A 196 18.71 10.27 4.11
C LEU A 196 18.38 11.76 4.18
N THR A 197 19.26 12.55 4.82
CA THR A 197 19.07 14.00 4.99
C THR A 197 18.95 14.72 3.64
N ASN A 198 19.79 14.36 2.67
CA ASN A 198 19.77 14.97 1.34
C ASN A 198 18.45 14.69 0.61
N MET A 199 17.97 13.45 0.67
CA MET A 199 16.69 13.06 0.08
C MET A 199 15.51 13.75 0.80
N GLN A 200 15.54 13.85 2.14
CA GLN A 200 14.50 14.56 2.90
C GLN A 200 14.47 16.06 2.58
N ARG A 201 15.63 16.72 2.47
CA ARG A 201 15.71 18.14 2.06
C ARG A 201 15.10 18.37 0.69
N TRP A 202 15.35 17.47 -0.25
CA TRP A 202 14.73 17.54 -1.57
C TRP A 202 13.21 17.38 -1.48
N CYS A 203 12.69 16.43 -0.69
CA CYS A 203 11.25 16.26 -0.49
C CYS A 203 10.61 17.53 0.10
N VAL A 204 11.24 18.13 1.13
CA VAL A 204 10.76 19.39 1.72
C VAL A 204 10.77 20.52 0.68
N ALA A 205 11.86 20.68 -0.09
CA ALA A 205 11.94 21.70 -1.13
C ALA A 205 10.87 21.50 -2.21
N ARG A 206 10.64 20.25 -2.63
CA ARG A 206 9.59 19.89 -3.60
C ARG A 206 8.19 20.17 -3.06
N SER A 207 7.94 19.95 -1.77
CA SER A 207 6.62 20.18 -1.17
C SER A 207 6.13 21.63 -1.31
N LEU A 208 7.06 22.59 -1.44
CA LEU A 208 6.75 24.00 -1.68
C LEU A 208 6.07 24.24 -3.04
N GLN A 209 6.23 23.30 -3.99
CA GLN A 209 5.57 23.35 -5.29
C GLN A 209 4.17 22.73 -5.27
N GLU A 210 3.79 22.06 -4.17
CA GLU A 210 2.52 21.37 -4.01
C GLU A 210 1.81 21.80 -2.71
N PRO A 211 1.49 23.10 -2.52
CA PRO A 211 1.01 23.62 -1.23
C PRO A 211 -0.29 22.94 -0.75
N ALA A 212 -1.18 22.56 -1.67
CA ALA A 212 -2.40 21.82 -1.35
C ALA A 212 -2.12 20.40 -0.80
N VAL A 213 -1.08 19.74 -1.32
CA VAL A 213 -0.66 18.40 -0.88
C VAL A 213 0.02 18.49 0.48
N LEU A 214 0.89 19.49 0.67
CA LEU A 214 1.48 19.79 1.97
C LEU A 214 0.41 20.08 3.03
N ALA A 215 -0.57 20.93 2.72
CA ALA A 215 -1.66 21.24 3.65
C ALA A 215 -2.49 20.01 4.03
N THR A 216 -2.81 19.16 3.05
CA THR A 216 -3.53 17.90 3.28
C THR A 216 -2.71 16.94 4.15
N TRP A 217 -1.41 16.83 3.88
CA TRP A 217 -0.49 16.00 4.66
C TRP A 217 -0.35 16.49 6.11
N VAL A 218 -0.22 17.81 6.33
CA VAL A 218 -0.19 18.40 7.69
C VAL A 218 -1.50 18.11 8.41
N ARG A 219 -2.65 18.35 7.75
CA ARG A 219 -3.97 18.10 8.34
C ARG A 219 -4.09 16.64 8.78
N GLN A 220 -3.69 15.70 7.93
CA GLN A 220 -3.75 14.27 8.27
C GLN A 220 -2.95 13.91 9.52
N ARG A 221 -1.80 14.56 9.75
CA ARG A 221 -1.00 14.34 10.96
C ARG A 221 -1.63 14.87 12.23
N LEU A 222 -2.55 15.82 12.11
CA LEU A 222 -3.27 16.43 13.22
C LEU A 222 -4.61 15.74 13.48
N THR A 223 -5.12 14.98 12.51
CA THR A 223 -6.38 14.23 12.63
C THR A 223 -6.16 12.92 13.40
N ARG A 224 -7.08 12.59 14.31
CA ARG A 224 -7.07 11.29 14.99
C ARG A 224 -7.33 10.17 13.98
N PRO A 225 -6.63 9.03 14.06
CA PRO A 225 -6.89 7.90 13.19
C PRO A 225 -8.31 7.38 13.42
N CYS A 226 -8.99 6.93 12.37
CA CYS A 226 -10.26 6.21 12.51
C CYS A 226 -10.00 4.76 13.00
N ALA A 227 -11.06 4.07 13.43
CA ALA A 227 -10.98 2.71 13.98
C ALA A 227 -10.32 1.69 13.02
N VAL A 228 -10.43 1.90 11.70
CA VAL A 228 -9.75 1.08 10.68
C VAL A 228 -8.24 1.32 10.70
N LEU A 229 -7.80 2.59 10.71
CA LEU A 229 -6.38 2.94 10.73
C LEU A 229 -5.72 2.52 12.05
N GLU A 230 -6.43 2.61 13.17
CA GLU A 230 -5.97 2.07 14.47
C GLU A 230 -5.75 0.55 14.40
N GLY A 231 -6.72 -0.19 13.85
CA GLY A 231 -6.58 -1.64 13.66
C GLY A 231 -5.41 -2.01 12.73
N MET A 232 -5.16 -1.20 11.68
CA MET A 232 -4.01 -1.38 10.80
C MET A 232 -2.69 -1.17 11.56
N ALA A 233 -2.60 -0.11 12.37
CA ALA A 233 -1.44 0.18 13.22
C ALA A 233 -1.21 -0.93 14.27
N ALA A 234 -2.28 -1.53 14.80
CA ALA A 234 -2.26 -2.65 15.75
C ALA A 234 -1.97 -4.03 15.10
N GLY A 235 -1.34 -4.05 13.93
CA GLY A 235 -0.96 -5.29 13.25
C GLY A 235 -2.13 -6.02 12.56
N ARG A 236 -3.07 -5.25 12.00
CA ARG A 236 -4.25 -5.75 11.26
C ARG A 236 -5.15 -6.62 12.14
N ARG A 237 -5.39 -6.09 13.34
CA ARG A 237 -6.21 -6.73 14.36
C ARG A 237 -7.37 -5.83 14.74
N VAL A 238 -8.49 -6.46 15.04
CA VAL A 238 -9.64 -5.78 15.63
C VAL A 238 -9.29 -5.45 17.10
N PRO A 239 -9.32 -4.17 17.50
CA PRO A 239 -9.10 -3.81 18.90
C PRO A 239 -10.31 -4.23 19.74
N GLY A 240 -10.11 -5.15 20.68
CA GLY A 240 -11.16 -5.57 21.60
C GLY A 240 -12.25 -6.44 20.95
N ASP A 241 -13.52 -6.09 21.20
CA ASP A 241 -14.66 -6.86 20.73
C ASP A 241 -15.03 -6.53 19.27
N ARG A 242 -15.22 -7.57 18.47
CA ARG A 242 -15.51 -7.45 17.04
C ARG A 242 -16.83 -6.74 16.75
N ARG A 243 -17.88 -6.98 17.53
CA ARG A 243 -19.19 -6.38 17.28
C ARG A 243 -19.19 -4.91 17.63
N VAL A 244 -18.52 -4.55 18.73
CA VAL A 244 -18.32 -3.15 19.12
C VAL A 244 -17.54 -2.42 18.03
N TRP A 245 -16.39 -2.96 17.62
CA TRP A 245 -15.58 -2.34 16.57
C TRP A 245 -16.32 -2.18 15.24
N LEU A 246 -17.09 -3.19 14.81
CA LEU A 246 -17.92 -3.07 13.61
C LEU A 246 -19.05 -2.05 13.77
N GLY A 247 -19.63 -1.93 14.96
CA GLY A 247 -20.61 -0.91 15.29
C GLY A 247 -20.02 0.49 15.16
N ASP A 248 -18.82 0.70 15.71
CA ASP A 248 -18.10 1.97 15.63
C ASP A 248 -17.72 2.31 14.19
N VAL A 249 -17.16 1.35 13.46
CA VAL A 249 -16.78 1.51 12.04
C VAL A 249 -18.00 1.82 11.17
N ALA A 250 -19.17 1.24 11.46
CA ALA A 250 -20.38 1.49 10.68
C ALA A 250 -20.96 2.91 10.88
N LEU A 251 -20.48 3.68 11.88
CA LEU A 251 -20.91 5.07 12.07
C LEU A 251 -20.33 6.02 11.03
N ASP A 252 -19.14 5.71 10.50
CA ASP A 252 -18.35 6.60 9.65
C ASP A 252 -17.73 5.92 8.41
N HIS A 253 -18.01 4.63 8.18
CA HIS A 253 -17.54 3.87 7.01
C HIS A 253 -18.67 3.13 6.27
N GLU A 254 -18.45 2.90 4.98
CA GLU A 254 -19.26 1.94 4.21
C GLU A 254 -18.88 0.51 4.63
N VAL A 255 -19.89 -0.26 5.03
CA VAL A 255 -19.76 -1.65 5.45
C VAL A 255 -20.71 -2.52 4.64
N ASP A 256 -20.17 -3.41 3.83
CA ASP A 256 -20.96 -4.35 3.02
C ASP A 256 -20.85 -5.77 3.53
N ALA A 257 -21.97 -6.50 3.47
CA ALA A 257 -21.96 -7.93 3.64
C ALA A 257 -21.16 -8.59 2.51
N ALA A 258 -20.11 -9.34 2.86
CA ALA A 258 -19.37 -10.13 1.87
C ALA A 258 -20.33 -11.16 1.24
N GLY A 259 -20.63 -11.00 -0.05
CA GLY A 259 -21.48 -11.92 -0.81
C GLY A 259 -22.95 -11.53 -0.98
N ALA A 260 -23.38 -10.34 -0.52
CA ALA A 260 -24.64 -9.78 -0.99
C ALA A 260 -24.45 -9.22 -2.40
N VAL A 261 -24.41 -10.10 -3.41
CA VAL A 261 -24.56 -9.69 -4.81
C VAL A 261 -25.83 -8.85 -4.87
N ARG A 262 -25.71 -7.54 -5.13
CA ARG A 262 -26.87 -6.72 -5.53
C ARG A 262 -27.47 -7.43 -6.73
N GLN A 263 -28.56 -8.17 -6.55
CA GLN A 263 -29.43 -8.54 -7.65
C GLN A 263 -29.92 -7.21 -8.23
N GLN A 264 -29.24 -6.73 -9.27
CA GLN A 264 -29.78 -5.66 -10.10
C GLN A 264 -31.11 -6.18 -10.64
N ALA A 265 -32.20 -5.60 -10.16
CA ALA A 265 -33.51 -5.81 -10.73
C ALA A 265 -33.42 -5.39 -12.21
N MET A 266 -33.46 -6.37 -13.13
CA MET A 266 -33.67 -6.06 -14.53
C MET A 266 -35.03 -5.36 -14.66
N PRO A 267 -35.13 -4.24 -15.39
CA PRO A 267 -36.42 -3.64 -15.65
C PRO A 267 -37.27 -4.64 -16.44
N GLN A 268 -38.37 -5.08 -15.83
CA GLN A 268 -39.44 -5.75 -16.57
C GLN A 268 -39.94 -4.73 -17.60
N LYS A 269 -39.67 -5.02 -18.88
CA LYS A 269 -40.32 -4.32 -19.98
C LYS A 269 -41.78 -4.75 -19.97
N SER A 270 -42.66 -3.81 -19.61
CA SER A 270 -44.09 -3.88 -19.86
C SER A 270 -44.38 -3.77 -21.36
#